data_AF-A0ABD3TLT4-F1
#
_entry.id   AF-A0ABD3TLT4-F1
#
_cell.length_a   1.000
_cell.length_b   1.000
_cell.length_c   1.000
_cell.angle_alpha   90.00
_cell.angle_beta   90.00
_cell.angle_gamma   90.00
#
_symmetry.space_group_name_H-M   'P 1'
#
loop_
_entity.id
_entity.type
_entity.pdbx_description
1 polymer ?
#
loop_
_entity_poly.entity_id
_entity_poly.type
_entity_poly.pdbx_seq_one_letter_code
_entity_poly.pdbx_strand_id
1 'polypeptide(L)'
;MASSYHAPSTNLHTLLNPSSSRSLPYIPSTSRFFTVKHDLSSLNLNSHSEKFKCGGARASMAEIVTPKSKGKVTVFDTEEHLAVSLAKYTADLSNKICQDRNSFTVVLSGGSLVKSLRKLVEPPYVDSVDWSKWNVFWVDERVVPKDHPDSNYLLAYNEFLSKVSITPGNVHSINDGLSAENAADDYETRLKQLVKNKTIEQSETTGFPKFDLMLMGMGPDGHIASLFPGHPLIQEKEKWVCFIKDSPKPPSERISFTLPVINSSANIALVVAGSGKATALHIALSDVSNIDVLPVQLVAPEGELACGDDKIINSRIMAFGLPVTCQVEYLCNITVSHNMKLSLLIILAFLAFLSLALTSHGKLNVRKFKSEEDVAVALANYTANLSEKYIKEKGSFSCVLSGGTLIYTLSKKVDWSKWQIFWVDERVVPLDDPLSNYKLALDGFLSKVPIPKENIYPIKYYKSAEKVALYYENLLKKLVNQKIIPLSSTGFPKFDLFLNGVGPDGHVASLFPNRPQRYEKKRWVTFITDSPKPPPPRITFTFPVINSGSHVAMVVTDAAEANAVAIALGVLPQPKPTLPCAEVKGKEETTWFLDKDAASKLK
;
A
#
# COMPACT_ATOMS: atom_id res chain seq x y z
N MET A 1 64.88 11.28 16.27
CA MET A 1 64.67 9.90 16.76
C MET A 1 63.38 9.41 16.11
N ALA A 2 63.33 8.89 14.88
CA ALA A 2 64.01 7.78 14.18
C ALA A 2 63.48 6.38 14.54
N SER A 3 62.58 5.86 13.68
CA SER A 3 62.59 4.50 13.06
C SER A 3 61.31 4.40 12.19
N SER A 4 61.24 4.44 10.85
CA SER A 4 61.86 3.68 9.73
C SER A 4 61.69 2.17 9.80
N TYR A 5 61.05 1.56 8.79
CA TYR A 5 61.42 0.32 8.04
C TYR A 5 60.32 0.06 6.98
N HIS A 6 60.53 0.38 5.69
CA HIS A 6 61.14 -0.40 4.60
C HIS A 6 60.40 -1.68 4.17
N ALA A 7 59.89 -1.63 2.93
CA ALA A 7 59.60 -2.78 2.07
C ALA A 7 60.89 -3.39 1.48
N PRO A 8 60.80 -4.60 0.90
CA PRO A 8 61.39 -4.76 -0.43
C PRO A 8 60.55 -5.61 -1.40
N SER A 9 60.63 -5.20 -2.66
CA SER A 9 60.33 -5.95 -3.88
C SER A 9 61.56 -6.75 -4.35
N THR A 10 61.37 -7.91 -4.99
CA THR A 10 62.28 -8.40 -6.06
C THR A 10 61.61 -9.39 -7.01
N ASN A 11 61.83 -9.15 -8.31
CA ASN A 11 61.54 -9.97 -9.49
C ASN A 11 62.49 -11.17 -9.64
N LEU A 12 62.11 -12.18 -10.45
CA LEU A 12 62.91 -12.84 -11.52
C LEU A 12 62.02 -13.95 -12.17
N HIS A 13 61.58 -13.82 -13.44
CA HIS A 13 62.21 -14.22 -14.71
C HIS A 13 62.09 -15.71 -15.14
N THR A 14 61.33 -15.87 -16.25
CA THR A 14 61.57 -16.71 -17.46
C THR A 14 61.31 -18.24 -17.54
N LEU A 15 60.54 -18.57 -18.60
CA LEU A 15 60.67 -19.67 -19.59
C LEU A 15 60.32 -21.11 -19.18
N LEU A 16 59.24 -21.66 -19.76
CA LEU A 16 59.26 -22.71 -20.81
C LEU A 16 57.87 -23.36 -20.97
N ASN A 17 57.38 -23.39 -22.21
CA ASN A 17 56.32 -24.28 -22.70
C ASN A 17 56.96 -25.64 -23.06
N PRO A 18 56.21 -26.77 -23.09
CA PRO A 18 55.71 -27.22 -24.40
C PRO A 18 54.39 -28.02 -24.44
N SER A 19 53.66 -27.81 -25.54
CA SER A 19 52.94 -28.79 -26.42
C SER A 19 51.97 -29.84 -25.88
N SER A 20 50.72 -29.83 -26.37
CA SER A 20 50.15 -30.80 -27.35
C SER A 20 48.61 -30.70 -27.38
N SER A 21 48.02 -30.04 -28.39
CA SER A 21 47.36 -30.63 -29.57
C SER A 21 46.01 -31.35 -29.35
N ARG A 22 44.91 -30.77 -29.88
CA ARG A 22 44.07 -31.41 -30.93
C ARG A 22 43.12 -30.39 -31.56
N SER A 23 42.74 -30.72 -32.79
CA SER A 23 42.41 -29.86 -33.94
C SER A 23 40.90 -29.84 -34.30
N LEU A 24 40.41 -28.64 -34.67
CA LEU A 24 39.69 -28.21 -35.91
C LEU A 24 38.71 -29.19 -36.64
N PRO A 25 37.64 -28.70 -37.34
CA PRO A 25 37.82 -27.79 -38.49
C PRO A 25 36.78 -26.69 -38.76
N TYR A 26 37.20 -25.85 -39.70
CA TYR A 26 36.57 -24.65 -40.29
C TYR A 26 36.37 -24.90 -41.80
N ILE A 27 35.89 -23.86 -42.51
CA ILE A 27 36.00 -23.53 -43.97
C ILE A 27 34.68 -23.80 -44.76
N PRO A 28 34.27 -22.99 -45.79
CA PRO A 28 34.54 -21.58 -46.17
C PRO A 28 33.32 -20.74 -46.64
N SER A 29 33.61 -19.47 -46.94
CA SER A 29 32.83 -18.49 -47.73
C SER A 29 33.00 -18.61 -49.26
N THR A 30 32.05 -18.04 -50.03
CA THR A 30 32.17 -17.46 -51.40
C THR A 30 30.77 -16.96 -51.86
N SER A 31 30.51 -15.97 -52.72
CA SER A 31 31.27 -14.91 -53.40
C SER A 31 30.32 -14.10 -54.33
N ARG A 32 30.72 -12.85 -54.66
CA ARG A 32 30.59 -12.12 -55.95
C ARG A 32 29.25 -11.49 -56.43
N PHE A 33 29.44 -10.25 -56.89
CA PHE A 33 28.59 -9.37 -57.70
C PHE A 33 28.53 -9.78 -59.18
N PHE A 34 27.41 -9.51 -59.87
CA PHE A 34 27.32 -9.04 -61.26
C PHE A 34 25.98 -8.32 -61.50
N THR A 35 26.03 -7.27 -62.33
CA THR A 35 25.01 -6.26 -62.65
C THR A 35 24.41 -6.51 -64.04
N VAL A 36 23.10 -6.34 -64.28
CA VAL A 36 22.52 -5.82 -65.56
C VAL A 36 21.14 -5.17 -65.31
N LYS A 37 20.91 -4.05 -66.02
CA LYS A 37 19.76 -3.13 -66.07
C LYS A 37 18.46 -3.74 -66.65
N HIS A 38 17.28 -3.22 -66.28
CA HIS A 38 16.38 -2.55 -67.24
C HIS A 38 15.23 -1.75 -66.58
N ASP A 39 14.93 -0.67 -67.30
CA ASP A 39 13.95 0.42 -67.24
C ASP A 39 12.61 0.34 -66.49
N LEU A 40 12.19 1.54 -66.11
CA LEU A 40 10.93 1.96 -65.49
C LEU A 40 9.76 1.93 -66.48
N SER A 41 8.61 1.40 -66.06
CA SER A 41 7.32 2.04 -66.33
C SER A 41 6.20 1.49 -65.45
N SER A 42 5.54 2.42 -64.76
CA SER A 42 4.14 2.39 -64.33
C SER A 42 3.65 1.18 -63.51
N LEU A 43 3.37 1.42 -62.22
CA LEU A 43 1.99 1.50 -61.70
C LEU A 43 2.04 1.78 -60.20
N ASN A 44 1.33 2.84 -59.83
CA ASN A 44 1.25 3.39 -58.49
C ASN A 44 0.25 2.56 -57.67
N LEU A 45 0.71 1.89 -56.60
CA LEU A 45 -0.14 1.23 -55.61
C LEU A 45 0.60 1.23 -54.26
N ASN A 46 0.08 2.03 -53.32
CA ASN A 46 0.52 2.08 -51.93
C ASN A 46 0.32 0.70 -51.29
N SER A 47 1.43 0.03 -50.94
CA SER A 47 1.42 -1.23 -50.20
C SER A 47 1.93 -1.06 -48.78
N HIS A 48 1.09 -1.55 -47.86
CA HIS A 48 1.40 -2.18 -46.59
C HIS A 48 2.82 -2.77 -46.41
N SER A 49 3.30 -2.65 -45.16
CA SER A 49 4.09 -3.59 -44.33
C SER A 49 5.24 -4.37 -45.00
N GLU A 50 6.43 -4.49 -44.41
CA GLU A 50 6.70 -5.16 -43.13
C GLU A 50 8.24 -5.19 -42.93
N LYS A 51 8.80 -4.81 -41.78
CA LYS A 51 9.55 -5.64 -40.78
C LYS A 51 10.56 -4.70 -40.10
N PHE A 52 10.82 -4.69 -38.79
CA PHE A 52 11.38 -5.76 -37.96
C PHE A 52 11.07 -5.47 -36.49
N LYS A 53 10.68 -6.50 -35.73
CA LYS A 53 10.37 -6.45 -34.30
C LYS A 53 11.64 -6.52 -33.45
N CYS A 54 11.81 -5.55 -32.55
CA CYS A 54 12.58 -5.68 -31.32
C CYS A 54 11.58 -5.58 -30.16
N GLY A 55 11.46 -6.62 -29.35
CA GLY A 55 10.43 -6.75 -28.31
C GLY A 55 10.72 -5.90 -27.09
N GLY A 56 10.07 -4.75 -26.98
CA GLY A 56 9.88 -4.03 -25.71
C GLY A 56 8.46 -4.28 -25.20
N ALA A 57 8.33 -4.77 -23.97
CA ALA A 57 7.03 -4.85 -23.29
C ALA A 57 6.48 -3.41 -23.13
N ARG A 58 5.36 -3.10 -23.79
CA ARG A 58 4.62 -1.86 -23.52
C ARG A 58 3.91 -2.01 -22.18
N ALA A 59 4.32 -1.23 -21.18
CA ALA A 59 3.54 -1.00 -19.96
C ALA A 59 2.24 -0.26 -20.33
N SER A 60 1.10 -0.66 -19.77
CA SER A 60 -0.17 0.04 -19.98
C SER A 60 -0.26 1.24 -19.04
N MET A 61 -0.01 2.45 -19.55
CA MET A 61 -0.39 3.68 -18.86
C MET A 61 -1.87 3.98 -19.12
N ALA A 62 -2.66 4.13 -18.05
CA ALA A 62 -4.00 4.68 -18.15
C ALA A 62 -3.96 6.16 -17.72
N GLU A 63 -4.20 7.06 -18.68
CA GLU A 63 -4.43 8.48 -18.40
C GLU A 63 -5.93 8.71 -18.24
N ILE A 64 -6.33 9.27 -17.09
CA ILE A 64 -7.72 9.67 -16.82
C ILE A 64 -7.74 11.18 -16.70
N VAL A 65 -8.49 11.84 -17.58
CA VAL A 65 -8.77 13.28 -17.49
C VAL A 65 -10.06 13.45 -16.68
N THR A 66 -9.98 14.07 -15.50
CA THR A 66 -11.14 14.35 -14.64
C THR A 66 -11.83 15.65 -15.06
N PRO A 67 -13.10 15.89 -14.66
CA PRO A 67 -13.76 17.18 -14.89
C PRO A 67 -12.98 18.36 -14.29
N LYS A 68 -13.14 19.53 -14.93
CA LYS A 68 -12.45 20.81 -14.71
C LYS A 68 -12.10 21.07 -13.23
N SER A 69 -10.82 21.32 -12.92
CA SER A 69 -10.21 21.74 -11.63
C SER A 69 -9.19 20.82 -10.93
N LYS A 70 -9.00 19.53 -11.30
CA LYS A 70 -8.23 18.58 -10.45
C LYS A 70 -6.90 18.03 -11.01
N GLY A 71 -6.37 18.58 -12.11
CA GLY A 71 -5.07 18.18 -12.67
C GLY A 71 -5.05 16.87 -13.46
N LYS A 72 -3.86 16.39 -13.84
CA LYS A 72 -3.67 15.14 -14.59
C LYS A 72 -3.43 13.95 -13.65
N VAL A 73 -4.31 12.95 -13.71
CA VAL A 73 -4.12 11.68 -13.00
C VAL A 73 -3.42 10.67 -13.91
N THR A 74 -2.29 10.13 -13.46
CA THR A 74 -1.55 9.06 -14.13
C THR A 74 -1.50 7.84 -13.22
N VAL A 75 -2.08 6.74 -13.68
CA VAL A 75 -2.07 5.48 -12.94
C VAL A 75 -1.02 4.55 -13.52
N PHE A 76 -0.20 3.96 -12.65
CA PHE A 76 0.85 3.02 -12.99
C PHE A 76 0.46 1.60 -12.58
N ASP A 77 1.06 0.59 -13.22
CA ASP A 77 0.85 -0.84 -12.94
C ASP A 77 1.76 -1.38 -11.82
N THR A 78 2.86 -0.68 -11.52
CA THR A 78 3.82 -1.07 -10.47
C THR A 78 4.38 0.16 -9.77
N GLU A 79 4.84 -0.02 -8.53
CA GLU A 79 5.58 1.03 -7.81
C GLU A 79 6.86 1.42 -8.56
N GLU A 80 7.47 0.46 -9.25
CA GLU A 80 8.66 0.69 -10.07
C GLU A 80 8.38 1.64 -11.24
N HIS A 81 7.28 1.43 -11.98
CA HIS A 81 6.91 2.33 -13.08
C HIS A 81 6.56 3.74 -12.58
N LEU A 82 5.91 3.84 -11.41
CA LEU A 82 5.68 5.12 -10.76
C LEU A 82 7.00 5.82 -10.43
N ALA A 83 7.95 5.11 -9.80
CA ALA A 83 9.25 5.67 -9.43
C ALA A 83 10.05 6.13 -10.67
N VAL A 84 10.06 5.34 -11.75
CA VAL A 84 10.70 5.72 -13.03
C VAL A 84 10.06 6.97 -13.62
N SER A 85 8.72 7.04 -13.67
CA SER A 85 8.04 8.21 -14.22
C SER A 85 8.17 9.45 -13.34
N LEU A 86 8.23 9.29 -12.02
CA LEU A 86 8.45 10.38 -11.09
C LEU A 86 9.86 10.95 -11.28
N ALA A 87 10.88 10.08 -11.34
CA ALA A 87 12.26 10.50 -11.58
C ALA A 87 12.39 11.26 -12.91
N LYS A 88 11.81 10.73 -13.99
CA LYS A 88 11.80 11.41 -15.29
C LYS A 88 11.16 12.79 -15.20
N TYR A 89 9.95 12.86 -14.63
CA TYR A 89 9.20 14.12 -14.51
C TYR A 89 9.98 15.17 -13.71
N THR A 90 10.53 14.78 -12.56
CA THR A 90 11.28 15.67 -11.69
C THR A 90 12.58 16.14 -12.36
N ALA A 91 13.32 15.25 -13.02
CA ALA A 91 14.55 15.61 -13.74
C ALA A 91 14.28 16.55 -14.92
N ASP A 92 13.27 16.25 -15.75
CA ASP A 92 12.92 17.09 -16.91
C ASP A 92 12.46 18.49 -16.46
N LEU A 93 11.63 18.56 -15.42
CA LEU A 93 11.14 19.83 -14.88
C LEU A 93 12.29 20.64 -14.27
N SER A 94 13.17 20.00 -13.51
CA SER A 94 14.37 20.65 -12.97
C SER A 94 15.24 21.20 -14.08
N ASN A 95 15.56 20.39 -15.09
CA ASN A 95 16.41 20.82 -16.22
C ASN A 95 15.81 22.01 -16.96
N LYS A 96 14.49 21.98 -17.24
CA LYS A 96 13.79 23.08 -17.88
C LYS A 96 13.88 24.38 -17.07
N ILE A 97 13.54 24.32 -15.78
CA ILE A 97 13.53 25.51 -14.93
C ILE A 97 14.95 26.05 -14.68
N CYS A 98 15.94 25.15 -14.56
CA CYS A 98 17.34 25.51 -14.43
C CYS A 98 17.91 26.20 -15.68
N GLN A 99 17.37 25.95 -16.88
CA GLN A 99 17.76 26.67 -18.08
C GLN A 99 17.32 28.14 -18.03
N ASP A 100 16.16 28.41 -17.45
CA ASP A 100 15.58 29.75 -17.40
C ASP A 100 16.10 30.60 -16.23
N ARG A 101 16.17 30.02 -15.02
CA ARG A 101 16.44 30.77 -13.78
C ARG A 101 17.69 30.30 -13.03
N ASN A 102 18.41 29.31 -13.55
CA ASN A 102 19.62 28.76 -12.95
C ASN A 102 19.45 28.31 -11.47
N SER A 103 18.21 27.99 -11.07
CA SER A 103 17.83 27.56 -9.72
C SER A 103 16.54 26.75 -9.80
N PHE A 104 16.42 25.72 -8.97
CA PHE A 104 15.24 24.87 -8.87
C PHE A 104 14.88 24.62 -7.40
N THR A 105 13.68 25.04 -7.01
CA THR A 105 13.14 24.90 -5.66
C THR A 105 12.21 23.68 -5.59
N VAL A 106 12.57 22.69 -4.78
CA VAL A 106 11.79 21.47 -4.58
C VAL A 106 11.42 21.30 -3.12
N VAL A 107 10.15 20.96 -2.87
CA VAL A 107 9.63 20.69 -1.53
C VAL A 107 9.30 19.21 -1.42
N LEU A 108 9.72 18.58 -0.33
CA LEU A 108 9.51 17.16 -0.05
C LEU A 108 8.52 16.97 1.10
N SER A 109 7.68 15.95 1.00
CA SER A 109 7.03 15.33 2.16
C SER A 109 7.78 14.08 2.62
N GLY A 110 7.48 13.62 3.83
CA GLY A 110 7.97 12.33 4.33
C GLY A 110 7.26 11.11 3.74
N GLY A 111 7.39 9.99 4.46
CA GLY A 111 6.68 8.73 4.18
C GLY A 111 7.15 8.01 2.91
N SER A 112 6.23 7.28 2.26
CA SER A 112 6.56 6.45 1.08
C SER A 112 6.95 7.23 -0.18
N LEU A 113 6.73 8.55 -0.20
CA LEU A 113 7.17 9.41 -1.29
C LEU A 113 8.69 9.33 -1.48
N VAL A 114 9.47 9.46 -0.40
CA VAL A 114 10.93 9.53 -0.48
C VAL A 114 11.51 8.27 -1.13
N LYS A 115 10.95 7.09 -0.81
CA LYS A 115 11.33 5.81 -1.43
C LYS A 115 11.04 5.75 -2.94
N SER A 116 10.07 6.54 -3.42
CA SER A 116 9.76 6.65 -4.85
C SER A 116 10.78 7.49 -5.61
N LEU A 117 11.61 8.29 -4.91
CA LEU A 117 12.70 9.07 -5.50
C LEU A 117 13.96 8.23 -5.79
N ARG A 118 13.98 6.95 -5.41
CA ARG A 118 15.14 6.05 -5.62
C ARG A 118 15.64 6.05 -7.07
N LYS A 119 14.76 6.22 -8.05
CA LYS A 119 15.15 6.26 -9.46
C LYS A 119 15.84 7.54 -9.88
N LEU A 120 15.67 8.63 -9.15
CA LEU A 120 16.32 9.91 -9.43
C LEU A 120 17.81 9.89 -9.04
N VAL A 121 18.22 8.97 -8.16
CA VAL A 121 19.62 8.78 -7.74
C VAL A 121 20.33 7.65 -8.49
N GLU A 122 19.69 7.09 -9.53
CA GLU A 122 20.27 6.09 -10.43
C GLU A 122 20.59 6.75 -11.79
N PRO A 123 21.51 6.16 -12.60
CA PRO A 123 21.70 6.58 -13.98
C PRO A 123 20.40 6.49 -14.81
N PRO A 124 20.15 7.44 -15.72
CA PRO A 124 21.03 8.56 -16.09
C PRO A 124 20.86 9.81 -15.21
N TYR A 125 19.89 9.84 -14.28
CA TYR A 125 19.48 11.07 -13.60
C TYR A 125 20.52 11.58 -12.60
N VAL A 126 21.19 10.67 -11.89
CA VAL A 126 22.26 11.03 -10.95
C VAL A 126 23.36 11.87 -11.61
N ASP A 127 23.65 11.61 -12.89
CA ASP A 127 24.71 12.28 -13.66
C ASP A 127 24.19 13.47 -14.50
N SER A 128 22.91 13.46 -14.88
CA SER A 128 22.35 14.46 -15.81
C SER A 128 21.61 15.61 -15.12
N VAL A 129 21.19 15.46 -13.87
CA VAL A 129 20.59 16.53 -13.09
C VAL A 129 21.67 17.40 -12.47
N ASP A 130 21.57 18.72 -12.63
CA ASP A 130 22.47 19.68 -12.00
C ASP A 130 22.05 19.96 -10.55
N TRP A 131 22.49 19.08 -9.65
CA TRP A 131 22.18 19.13 -8.21
C TRP A 131 22.63 20.41 -7.52
N SER A 132 23.63 21.11 -8.06
CA SER A 132 24.14 22.36 -7.47
C SER A 132 23.10 23.50 -7.48
N LYS A 133 22.09 23.40 -8.36
CA LYS A 133 21.00 24.35 -8.54
C LYS A 133 19.76 24.05 -7.70
N TRP A 134 19.73 22.89 -7.05
CA TRP A 134 18.59 22.45 -6.25
C TRP A 134 18.60 23.16 -4.89
N ASN A 135 17.44 23.70 -4.52
CA ASN A 135 17.10 24.17 -3.17
C ASN A 135 15.98 23.28 -2.63
N VAL A 136 16.26 22.54 -1.56
CA VAL A 136 15.38 21.51 -1.00
C VAL A 136 14.73 21.99 0.29
N PHE A 137 13.41 21.82 0.38
CA PHE A 137 12.58 22.21 1.49
C PHE A 137 11.68 21.05 1.95
N TRP A 138 11.05 21.19 3.11
CA TRP A 138 10.03 20.26 3.59
C TRP A 138 8.68 20.94 3.71
N VAL A 139 7.62 20.24 3.29
CA VAL A 139 6.22 20.69 3.41
C VAL A 139 5.72 20.54 4.85
N ASP A 140 6.22 19.53 5.55
CA ASP A 140 5.97 19.27 6.96
C ASP A 140 7.16 18.56 7.58
N GLU A 141 7.28 18.68 8.89
CA GLU A 141 8.30 17.95 9.66
C GLU A 141 7.82 17.71 11.09
N ARG A 142 8.30 16.61 11.67
CA ARG A 142 8.08 16.23 13.06
C ARG A 142 9.10 17.00 13.88
N VAL A 143 8.68 17.62 14.97
CA VAL A 143 9.57 18.41 15.81
C VAL A 143 10.33 17.46 16.72
N VAL A 144 11.34 16.82 16.13
CA VAL A 144 12.26 15.86 16.73
C VAL A 144 13.67 16.14 16.20
N PRO A 145 14.74 15.68 16.88
CA PRO A 145 16.10 15.78 16.36
C PRO A 145 16.23 15.25 14.93
N LYS A 146 17.11 15.84 14.11
CA LYS A 146 17.36 15.45 12.71
C LYS A 146 17.90 14.04 12.53
N ASP A 147 18.44 13.43 13.58
CA ASP A 147 18.87 12.03 13.62
C ASP A 147 17.81 11.09 14.20
N HIS A 148 16.64 11.62 14.57
CA HIS A 148 15.52 10.83 15.07
C HIS A 148 14.86 10.01 13.94
N PRO A 149 14.50 8.73 14.18
CA PRO A 149 13.86 7.87 13.16
C PRO A 149 12.59 8.43 12.51
N ASP A 150 11.84 9.27 13.24
CA ASP A 150 10.61 9.90 12.74
C ASP A 150 10.83 11.19 11.92
N SER A 151 12.08 11.65 11.77
CA SER A 151 12.40 12.86 11.01
C SER A 151 12.26 12.62 9.50
N ASN A 152 11.50 13.50 8.83
CA ASN A 152 11.43 13.54 7.38
C ASN A 152 12.78 13.93 6.76
N TYR A 153 13.57 14.78 7.44
CA TYR A 153 14.95 15.10 7.05
C TYR A 153 15.83 13.85 7.06
N LEU A 154 15.84 13.07 8.14
CA LEU A 154 16.66 11.85 8.21
C LEU A 154 16.29 10.86 7.09
N LEU A 155 14.99 10.66 6.88
CA LEU A 155 14.48 9.81 5.82
C LEU A 155 14.97 10.28 4.44
N ALA A 156 14.84 11.57 4.14
CA ALA A 156 15.33 12.14 2.90
C ALA A 156 16.86 12.07 2.78
N TYR A 157 17.58 12.23 3.89
CA TYR A 157 19.04 12.14 3.92
C TYR A 157 19.53 10.75 3.54
N ASN A 158 19.00 9.72 4.21
CA ASN A 158 19.39 8.33 3.98
C ASN A 158 19.01 7.85 2.58
N GLU A 159 17.83 8.23 2.09
CA GLU A 159 17.30 7.69 0.84
C GLU A 159 17.68 8.49 -0.40
N PHE A 160 17.94 9.79 -0.26
CA PHE A 160 18.11 10.72 -1.38
C PHE A 160 19.33 11.65 -1.21
N LEU A 161 19.36 12.52 -0.19
CA LEU A 161 20.33 13.63 -0.13
C LEU A 161 21.78 13.15 0.01
N SER A 162 22.04 12.03 0.70
CA SER A 162 23.39 11.46 0.83
C SER A 162 23.94 10.85 -0.47
N LYS A 163 23.10 10.73 -1.51
CA LYS A 163 23.43 10.07 -2.78
C LYS A 163 23.62 11.07 -3.93
N VAL A 164 23.44 12.37 -3.69
CA VAL A 164 23.49 13.43 -4.71
C VAL A 164 24.30 14.62 -4.22
N SER A 165 24.87 15.39 -5.14
CA SER A 165 25.77 16.51 -4.82
C SER A 165 25.03 17.84 -4.66
N ILE A 166 24.01 17.89 -3.80
CA ILE A 166 23.31 19.13 -3.46
C ILE A 166 24.18 19.94 -2.49
N THR A 167 24.35 21.23 -2.76
CA THR A 167 25.09 22.14 -1.88
C THR A 167 24.44 22.18 -0.49
N PRO A 168 25.17 21.93 0.62
CA PRO A 168 24.57 21.87 1.96
C PRO A 168 23.77 23.13 2.36
N GLY A 169 24.20 24.32 1.90
CA GLY A 169 23.50 25.58 2.12
C GLY A 169 22.13 25.70 1.44
N ASN A 170 21.87 24.85 0.44
CA ASN A 170 20.60 24.80 -0.29
C ASN A 170 19.64 23.74 0.30
N VAL A 171 19.99 23.09 1.42
CA VAL A 171 19.11 22.17 2.13
C VAL A 171 18.49 22.89 3.32
N HIS A 172 17.24 23.32 3.16
CA HIS A 172 16.54 24.15 4.12
C HIS A 172 15.60 23.29 4.98
N SER A 173 16.16 22.62 5.99
CA SER A 173 15.37 21.88 7.00
C SER A 173 14.95 22.79 8.16
N ILE A 174 14.03 22.32 9.00
CA ILE A 174 13.64 23.01 10.23
C ILE A 174 14.81 23.13 11.22
N ASN A 175 14.68 24.03 12.20
CA ASN A 175 15.52 24.04 13.38
C ASN A 175 14.91 23.12 14.45
N ASP A 176 15.50 21.93 14.58
CA ASP A 176 15.08 20.84 15.47
C ASP A 176 15.43 21.06 16.94
N GLY A 177 16.17 22.13 17.26
CA GLY A 177 16.44 22.55 18.64
C GLY A 177 15.39 23.49 19.24
N LEU A 178 14.35 23.84 18.49
CA LEU A 178 13.29 24.76 18.91
C LEU A 178 11.98 24.02 19.22
N SER A 179 11.11 24.64 20.01
CA SER A 179 9.72 24.16 20.17
C SER A 179 8.96 24.26 18.85
N ALA A 180 7.85 23.52 18.72
CA ALA A 180 7.06 23.54 17.49
C ALA A 180 6.67 24.95 17.02
N GLU A 181 6.25 25.83 17.95
CA GLU A 181 5.97 27.24 17.67
C GLU A 181 7.18 27.97 17.07
N ASN A 182 8.31 27.93 17.78
CA ASN A 182 9.50 28.67 17.42
C ASN A 182 10.15 28.10 16.15
N ALA A 183 10.04 26.79 15.93
CA ALA A 183 10.49 26.14 14.70
C ALA A 183 9.65 26.58 13.49
N ALA A 184 8.33 26.74 13.64
CA ALA A 184 7.47 27.26 12.59
C ALA A 184 7.80 28.72 12.26
N ASP A 185 7.98 29.57 13.27
CA ASP A 185 8.34 30.98 13.10
C ASP A 185 9.76 31.16 12.50
N ASP A 186 10.74 30.35 12.90
CA ASP A 186 12.09 30.31 12.31
C ASP A 186 12.03 29.91 10.83
N TYR A 187 11.26 28.86 10.52
CA TYR A 187 11.14 28.36 9.16
C TYR A 187 10.41 29.36 8.25
N GLU A 188 9.33 29.98 8.72
CA GLU A 188 8.64 31.06 8.00
C GLU A 188 9.56 32.27 7.77
N THR A 189 10.33 32.67 8.78
CA THR A 189 11.29 33.78 8.67
C THR A 189 12.33 33.50 7.60
N ARG A 190 12.86 32.28 7.56
CA ARG A 190 13.81 31.85 6.53
C ARG A 190 13.19 31.88 5.14
N LEU A 191 11.97 31.39 4.97
CA LEU A 191 11.27 31.45 3.69
C LEU A 191 11.06 32.90 3.22
N LYS A 192 10.68 33.81 4.11
CA LYS A 192 10.54 35.24 3.80
C LYS A 192 11.87 35.87 3.34
N GLN A 193 12.99 35.48 3.96
CA GLN A 193 14.32 35.91 3.52
C GLN A 193 14.69 35.36 2.14
N LEU A 194 14.35 34.09 1.87
CA LEU A 194 14.58 33.44 0.58
C LEU A 194 13.67 33.99 -0.53
N VAL A 195 12.49 34.50 -0.20
CA VAL A 195 11.67 35.28 -1.13
C VAL A 195 12.31 36.63 -1.40
N LYS A 196 12.74 37.34 -0.35
CA LYS A 196 13.37 38.67 -0.47
C LYS A 196 14.66 38.64 -1.30
N ASN A 197 15.47 37.58 -1.18
CA ASN A 197 16.69 37.42 -1.95
C ASN A 197 16.48 36.76 -3.33
N LYS A 198 15.22 36.49 -3.71
CA LYS A 198 14.79 35.89 -4.98
C LYS A 198 15.24 34.44 -5.20
N THR A 199 15.54 33.69 -4.14
CA THR A 199 15.75 32.24 -4.23
C THR A 199 14.42 31.52 -4.44
N ILE A 200 13.35 32.00 -3.78
CA ILE A 200 11.98 31.53 -3.96
C ILE A 200 11.19 32.67 -4.61
N GLU A 201 10.37 32.37 -5.61
CA GLU A 201 9.48 33.38 -6.19
C GLU A 201 8.33 33.70 -5.23
N GLN A 202 7.71 34.86 -5.38
CA GLN A 202 6.47 35.18 -4.71
C GLN A 202 5.34 35.12 -5.74
N SER A 203 4.24 34.46 -5.42
CA SER A 203 3.05 34.50 -6.27
C SER A 203 2.51 35.92 -6.34
N GLU A 204 2.31 36.43 -7.55
CA GLU A 204 1.68 37.73 -7.78
C GLU A 204 0.18 37.71 -7.42
N THR A 205 -0.47 36.54 -7.51
CA THR A 205 -1.90 36.38 -7.23
C THR A 205 -2.17 36.26 -5.73
N THR A 206 -1.36 35.47 -5.03
CA THR A 206 -1.64 35.09 -3.64
C THR A 206 -0.73 35.78 -2.63
N GLY A 207 0.43 36.30 -3.05
CA GLY A 207 1.44 36.88 -2.17
C GLY A 207 2.22 35.85 -1.34
N PHE A 208 1.99 34.55 -1.51
CA PHE A 208 2.71 33.48 -0.82
C PHE A 208 3.96 33.02 -1.61
N PRO A 209 4.92 32.33 -0.97
CA PRO A 209 6.07 31.75 -1.66
C PRO A 209 5.61 30.73 -2.71
N LYS A 210 6.16 30.87 -3.92
CA LYS A 210 5.90 30.04 -5.09
C LYS A 210 7.10 29.15 -5.37
N PHE A 211 6.96 27.89 -5.00
CA PHE A 211 7.96 26.84 -5.25
C PHE A 211 7.74 26.20 -6.61
N ASP A 212 8.81 25.72 -7.23
CA ASP A 212 8.75 25.13 -8.57
C ASP A 212 8.08 23.77 -8.59
N LEU A 213 8.40 22.92 -7.61
CA LEU A 213 7.83 21.60 -7.48
C LEU A 213 7.61 21.22 -6.01
N MET A 214 6.36 20.97 -5.63
CA MET A 214 6.02 20.28 -4.39
C MET A 214 5.74 18.81 -4.65
N LEU A 215 6.61 17.95 -4.14
CA LEU A 215 6.43 16.50 -4.11
C LEU A 215 5.73 16.13 -2.80
N MET A 216 4.48 15.70 -2.87
CA MET A 216 3.66 15.42 -1.69
C MET A 216 3.12 14.01 -1.69
N GLY A 217 3.20 13.36 -0.54
CA GLY A 217 2.44 12.16 -0.22
C GLY A 217 1.05 12.49 0.31
N MET A 218 0.21 11.46 0.38
CA MET A 218 -1.08 11.50 1.05
C MET A 218 -1.17 10.38 2.08
N GLY A 219 -1.82 10.64 3.21
CA GLY A 219 -2.17 9.61 4.19
C GLY A 219 -3.41 8.78 3.82
N PRO A 220 -3.63 7.66 4.52
CA PRO A 220 -4.80 6.80 4.30
C PRO A 220 -6.15 7.46 4.64
N ASP A 221 -6.11 8.52 5.44
CA ASP A 221 -7.19 9.41 5.88
C ASP A 221 -7.31 10.68 5.00
N GLY A 222 -6.53 10.81 3.93
CA GLY A 222 -6.58 11.97 3.03
C GLY A 222 -5.86 13.22 3.55
N HIS A 223 -5.14 13.13 4.67
CA HIS A 223 -4.27 14.23 5.11
C HIS A 223 -3.11 14.42 4.13
N ILE A 224 -2.66 15.67 4.03
CA ILE A 224 -1.45 16.11 3.32
C ILE A 224 -0.61 16.91 4.31
N ALA A 225 0.71 16.91 4.16
CA ALA A 225 1.60 17.58 5.10
C ALA A 225 1.24 17.17 6.56
N SER A 226 1.05 18.12 7.47
CA SER A 226 0.40 17.86 8.77
C SER A 226 -0.98 18.53 8.90
N LEU A 227 -1.72 18.61 7.78
CA LEU A 227 -3.10 19.10 7.70
C LEU A 227 -4.07 17.92 7.71
N PHE A 228 -4.72 17.67 8.85
CA PHE A 228 -5.57 16.51 9.09
C PHE A 228 -7.07 16.81 8.91
N PRO A 229 -7.89 15.82 8.50
CA PRO A 229 -9.35 15.96 8.48
C PRO A 229 -9.89 16.39 9.84
N GLY A 230 -10.76 17.40 9.86
CA GLY A 230 -11.39 17.91 11.09
C GLY A 230 -10.49 18.75 12.00
N HIS A 231 -9.19 18.86 11.73
CA HIS A 231 -8.27 19.67 12.53
C HIS A 231 -8.35 21.16 12.12
N PRO A 232 -8.43 22.12 13.06
CA PRO A 232 -8.65 23.54 12.74
C PRO A 232 -7.53 24.16 11.89
N LEU A 233 -6.32 23.59 11.93
CA LEU A 233 -5.18 24.08 11.14
C LEU A 233 -5.45 24.12 9.62
N ILE A 234 -6.37 23.29 9.12
CA ILE A 234 -6.78 23.31 7.71
C ILE A 234 -7.42 24.63 7.28
N GLN A 235 -7.94 25.42 8.25
CA GLN A 235 -8.60 26.69 8.00
C GLN A 235 -7.65 27.89 8.04
N GLU A 236 -6.35 27.67 8.30
CA GLU A 236 -5.35 28.74 8.31
C GLU A 236 -5.17 29.32 6.89
N LYS A 237 -5.24 30.64 6.79
CA LYS A 237 -5.24 31.38 5.51
C LYS A 237 -4.16 32.43 5.39
N GLU A 238 -3.50 32.80 6.49
CA GLU A 238 -2.60 33.96 6.55
C GLU A 238 -1.14 33.54 6.74
N LYS A 239 -0.89 32.59 7.65
CA LYS A 239 0.48 32.14 7.93
C LYS A 239 1.07 31.31 6.78
N TRP A 240 2.38 31.37 6.62
CA TRP A 240 3.08 30.53 5.63
C TRP A 240 3.37 29.15 6.23
N VAL A 241 3.80 29.14 7.49
CA VAL A 241 4.13 27.94 8.24
C VAL A 241 3.37 27.97 9.57
N CYS A 242 2.81 26.83 9.94
CA CYS A 242 2.17 26.64 11.24
C CYS A 242 2.74 25.45 11.97
N PHE A 243 2.45 25.42 13.26
CA PHE A 243 2.74 24.30 14.14
C PHE A 243 1.45 23.60 14.56
N ILE A 244 1.58 22.35 14.96
CA ILE A 244 0.53 21.54 15.58
C ILE A 244 1.18 20.75 16.72
N LYS A 245 0.50 20.64 17.87
CA LYS A 245 1.01 19.90 19.05
C LYS A 245 0.20 18.65 19.37
N ASP A 246 -0.96 18.55 18.76
CA ASP A 246 -2.00 17.55 18.96
C ASP A 246 -2.28 16.78 17.66
N SER A 247 -1.24 16.56 16.85
CA SER A 247 -1.38 15.70 15.66
C SER A 247 -1.98 14.35 16.07
N PRO A 248 -3.02 13.87 15.37
CA PRO A 248 -3.66 12.59 15.67
C PRO A 248 -2.74 11.39 15.38
N LYS A 249 -1.56 11.65 14.80
CA LYS A 249 -0.51 10.66 14.52
C LYS A 249 0.78 11.03 15.24
N PRO A 250 1.46 10.09 15.92
CA PRO A 250 2.74 10.35 16.57
C PRO A 250 3.84 10.64 15.54
N PRO A 251 4.89 11.37 15.92
CA PRO A 251 4.95 12.33 17.03
C PRO A 251 3.88 13.44 16.88
N SER A 252 3.34 13.91 18.00
CA SER A 252 2.21 14.84 18.00
C SER A 252 2.61 16.28 17.64
N GLU A 253 3.85 16.67 17.94
CA GLU A 253 4.40 17.98 17.59
C GLU A 253 4.99 18.00 16.18
N ARG A 254 4.47 18.88 15.33
CA ARG A 254 4.87 19.02 13.93
C ARG A 254 4.82 20.47 13.50
N ILE A 255 5.54 20.78 12.43
CA ILE A 255 5.32 21.99 11.65
C ILE A 255 4.83 21.62 10.25
N SER A 256 4.11 22.52 9.61
CA SER A 256 3.48 22.31 8.30
C SER A 256 3.37 23.61 7.53
N PHE A 257 3.52 23.54 6.21
CA PHE A 257 2.97 24.53 5.31
C PHE A 257 1.44 24.55 5.42
N THR A 258 0.89 25.74 5.25
CA THR A 258 -0.55 25.99 5.19
C THR A 258 -1.07 25.73 3.77
N LEU A 259 -2.38 25.57 3.61
CA LEU A 259 -2.98 25.38 2.28
C LEU A 259 -2.65 26.52 1.30
N PRO A 260 -2.67 27.82 1.69
CA PRO A 260 -2.28 28.90 0.79
C PRO A 260 -0.86 28.74 0.23
N VAL A 261 0.12 28.32 1.04
CA VAL A 261 1.49 28.08 0.56
C VAL A 261 1.54 26.89 -0.39
N ILE A 262 0.88 25.78 -0.02
CA ILE A 262 0.81 24.59 -0.87
C ILE A 262 0.24 24.94 -2.24
N ASN A 263 -0.90 25.63 -2.25
CA ASN A 263 -1.62 26.02 -3.47
C ASN A 263 -0.93 27.13 -4.28
N SER A 264 0.09 27.80 -3.73
CA SER A 264 0.87 28.80 -4.46
C SER A 264 2.06 28.19 -5.22
N SER A 265 2.33 26.89 -5.07
CA SER A 265 3.37 26.22 -5.85
C SER A 265 3.02 26.16 -7.34
N ALA A 266 4.03 26.35 -8.20
CA ALA A 266 3.89 26.26 -9.65
C ALA A 266 3.51 24.85 -10.11
N ASN A 267 4.10 23.81 -9.50
CA ASN A 267 3.78 22.42 -9.81
C ASN A 267 3.60 21.61 -8.53
N ILE A 268 2.49 20.87 -8.44
CA ILE A 268 2.26 19.92 -7.35
C ILE A 268 2.19 18.50 -7.92
N ALA A 269 3.06 17.62 -7.42
CA ALA A 269 2.99 16.19 -7.69
C ALA A 269 2.53 15.43 -6.44
N LEU A 270 1.28 14.99 -6.45
CA LEU A 270 0.75 14.08 -5.43
C LEU A 270 1.13 12.65 -5.78
N VAL A 271 2.03 12.06 -5.00
CA VAL A 271 2.57 10.71 -5.20
C VAL A 271 1.91 9.75 -4.22
N VAL A 272 1.03 8.91 -4.74
CA VAL A 272 0.22 7.99 -3.94
C VAL A 272 0.61 6.55 -4.29
N ALA A 273 1.46 5.97 -3.44
CA ALA A 273 1.82 4.56 -3.48
C ALA A 273 1.28 3.83 -2.24
N GLY A 274 0.65 2.67 -2.47
CA GLY A 274 0.16 1.75 -1.45
C GLY A 274 -1.37 1.67 -1.37
N SER A 275 -1.89 0.44 -1.22
CA SER A 275 -3.33 0.14 -1.22
C SER A 275 -4.10 0.82 -0.07
N GLY A 276 -3.44 1.10 1.06
CA GLY A 276 -4.04 1.82 2.20
C GLY A 276 -4.51 3.24 1.88
N LYS A 277 -4.09 3.82 0.75
CA LYS A 277 -4.44 5.18 0.32
C LYS A 277 -5.56 5.22 -0.72
N ALA A 278 -5.98 4.06 -1.24
CA ALA A 278 -6.92 3.97 -2.36
C ALA A 278 -8.28 4.60 -2.03
N THR A 279 -8.81 4.38 -0.82
CA THR A 279 -10.09 4.95 -0.39
C THR A 279 -10.05 6.48 -0.33
N ALA A 280 -9.04 7.05 0.35
CA ALA A 280 -8.87 8.50 0.42
C ALA A 280 -8.67 9.12 -0.98
N LEU A 281 -7.91 8.46 -1.85
CA LEU A 281 -7.67 8.96 -3.21
C LEU A 281 -8.95 8.88 -4.06
N HIS A 282 -9.74 7.82 -3.92
CA HIS A 282 -11.04 7.73 -4.59
C HIS A 282 -12.01 8.83 -4.11
N ILE A 283 -12.10 9.08 -2.80
CA ILE A 283 -12.89 10.19 -2.26
C ILE A 283 -12.38 11.52 -2.82
N ALA A 284 -11.06 11.71 -2.87
CA ALA A 284 -10.45 12.93 -3.38
C ALA A 284 -10.79 13.22 -4.84
N LEU A 285 -10.79 12.17 -5.67
CA LEU A 285 -11.08 12.23 -7.09
C LEU A 285 -12.58 12.26 -7.40
N SER A 286 -13.44 11.90 -6.45
CA SER A 286 -14.89 11.92 -6.63
C SER A 286 -15.45 13.35 -6.55
N ASP A 287 -16.52 13.62 -7.30
CA ASP A 287 -17.29 14.87 -7.24
C ASP A 287 -18.43 14.82 -6.20
N VAL A 288 -18.37 13.83 -5.30
CA VAL A 288 -19.36 13.67 -4.24
C VAL A 288 -19.07 14.71 -3.16
N SER A 289 -20.04 15.62 -2.94
CA SER A 289 -20.04 16.56 -1.82
C SER A 289 -20.20 15.79 -0.51
N ASN A 290 -19.07 15.39 0.09
CA ASN A 290 -19.05 14.81 1.43
C ASN A 290 -19.20 15.90 2.50
N ILE A 291 -19.78 15.53 3.64
CA ILE A 291 -19.93 16.41 4.82
C ILE A 291 -18.55 16.78 5.40
N ASP A 292 -17.55 15.90 5.28
CA ASP A 292 -16.16 16.12 5.70
C ASP A 292 -15.23 16.18 4.49
N VAL A 293 -14.78 17.38 4.13
CA VAL A 293 -13.82 17.60 3.03
C VAL A 293 -12.44 17.09 3.45
N LEU A 294 -11.83 16.22 2.64
CA LEU A 294 -10.48 15.73 2.90
C LEU A 294 -9.44 16.81 2.56
N PRO A 295 -8.36 16.97 3.34
CA PRO A 295 -7.30 17.95 3.06
C PRO A 295 -6.74 17.86 1.64
N VAL A 296 -6.54 16.66 1.12
CA VAL A 296 -6.09 16.45 -0.27
C VAL A 296 -7.04 17.03 -1.33
N GLN A 297 -8.35 17.16 -1.05
CA GLN A 297 -9.32 17.77 -1.97
C GLN A 297 -9.18 19.29 -2.05
N LEU A 298 -8.50 19.90 -1.08
CA LEU A 298 -8.27 21.34 -1.03
C LEU A 298 -6.98 21.75 -1.75
N VAL A 299 -6.22 20.79 -2.29
CA VAL A 299 -5.04 21.04 -3.11
C VAL A 299 -5.47 21.50 -4.49
N ALA A 300 -5.25 22.77 -4.76
CA ALA A 300 -5.59 23.42 -6.02
C ALA A 300 -4.46 24.42 -6.35
N PRO A 301 -3.41 24.01 -7.07
CA PRO A 301 -2.31 24.90 -7.40
C PRO A 301 -2.77 26.05 -8.28
N GLU A 302 -2.07 27.16 -8.15
CA GLU A 302 -2.28 28.36 -8.93
C GLU A 302 -2.08 28.11 -10.44
N GLY A 303 -3.15 28.32 -11.22
CA GLY A 303 -3.15 28.37 -12.69
C GLY A 303 -3.93 27.24 -13.39
N GLU A 304 -5.03 27.57 -14.06
CA GLU A 304 -5.68 26.72 -15.08
C GLU A 304 -5.83 27.49 -16.41
N LEU A 305 -5.28 26.91 -17.49
CA LEU A 305 -5.59 27.06 -18.93
C LEU A 305 -5.41 28.42 -19.65
N ALA A 306 -4.35 28.52 -20.45
CA ALA A 306 -4.42 29.10 -21.79
C ALA A 306 -4.40 27.97 -22.84
N CYS A 307 -5.30 28.05 -23.83
CA CYS A 307 -5.45 27.09 -24.92
C CYS A 307 -4.30 27.27 -25.93
N GLY A 308 -3.48 26.24 -26.14
CA GLY A 308 -2.38 26.19 -27.11
C GLY A 308 -1.60 24.89 -26.97
N ASP A 309 -1.06 24.37 -28.07
CA ASP A 309 -0.67 22.97 -28.28
C ASP A 309 0.51 22.41 -27.44
N ASP A 310 1.00 23.10 -26.41
CA ASP A 310 2.05 22.63 -25.50
C ASP A 310 1.63 22.80 -24.02
N LYS A 311 0.94 21.81 -23.47
CA LYS A 311 0.39 21.86 -22.09
C LYS A 311 1.48 21.61 -21.03
N ILE A 312 1.86 22.65 -20.28
CA ILE A 312 2.39 22.48 -18.91
C ILE A 312 1.18 22.24 -18.00
N ILE A 313 1.17 21.12 -17.29
CA ILE A 313 0.06 20.74 -16.40
C ILE A 313 0.52 20.98 -14.96
N ASN A 314 -0.09 21.95 -14.28
CA ASN A 314 0.39 22.49 -12.99
C ASN A 314 0.04 21.60 -11.76
N SER A 315 -0.85 20.62 -11.91
CA SER A 315 -1.09 19.57 -10.90
C SER A 315 -1.06 18.19 -11.54
N ARG A 316 -0.27 17.28 -10.96
CA ARG A 316 -0.19 15.89 -11.38
C ARG A 316 -0.40 14.96 -10.20
N ILE A 317 -1.36 14.05 -10.33
CA ILE A 317 -1.53 12.94 -9.40
C ILE A 317 -0.88 11.72 -10.04
N MET A 318 0.20 11.23 -9.44
CA MET A 318 0.85 9.99 -9.82
C MET A 318 0.46 8.91 -8.81
N ALA A 319 -0.28 7.92 -9.27
CA ALA A 319 -0.83 6.90 -8.40
C ALA A 319 -0.47 5.50 -8.89
N PHE A 320 -0.13 4.62 -7.97
CA PHE A 320 0.03 3.19 -8.23
C PHE A 320 -0.87 2.42 -7.25
N GLY A 321 -1.55 1.39 -7.75
CA GLY A 321 -2.48 0.58 -6.98
C GLY A 321 -3.92 1.12 -6.96
N LEU A 322 -4.30 1.91 -7.99
CA LEU A 322 -5.68 2.34 -8.20
C LEU A 322 -6.40 1.43 -9.22
N PRO A 323 -7.63 0.98 -8.93
CA PRO A 323 -8.46 0.29 -9.92
C PRO A 323 -9.01 1.30 -10.95
N VAL A 324 -8.89 0.96 -12.24
CA VAL A 324 -9.41 1.75 -13.36
C VAL A 324 -10.93 1.54 -13.47
N THR A 325 -11.66 2.62 -13.74
CA THR A 325 -13.12 2.77 -14.05
C THR A 325 -14.08 3.11 -12.88
N CYS A 326 -14.51 4.37 -12.84
CA CYS A 326 -15.61 4.92 -12.02
C CYS A 326 -16.81 5.23 -12.91
N GLN A 327 -17.99 4.71 -12.59
CA GLN A 327 -19.29 5.29 -12.98
C GLN A 327 -20.25 5.18 -11.78
N VAL A 328 -20.98 6.26 -11.50
CA VAL A 328 -21.76 6.52 -10.28
C VAL A 328 -23.25 6.59 -10.62
N GLU A 329 -24.12 5.98 -9.80
CA GLU A 329 -25.52 6.39 -9.63
C GLU A 329 -25.94 6.31 -8.14
N TYR A 330 -26.73 7.32 -7.73
CA TYR A 330 -27.18 7.68 -6.37
C TYR A 330 -28.44 6.93 -5.92
N LEU A 331 -28.73 6.91 -4.60
CA LEU A 331 -30.08 7.16 -4.05
C LEU A 331 -30.07 7.42 -2.52
N CYS A 332 -30.96 8.35 -2.11
CA CYS A 332 -31.10 9.00 -0.80
C CYS A 332 -32.07 8.33 0.20
N ASN A 333 -31.89 8.74 1.47
CA ASN A 333 -32.87 8.98 2.57
C ASN A 333 -33.73 7.85 3.15
N ILE A 334 -33.58 7.60 4.48
CA ILE A 334 -34.70 7.41 5.44
C ILE A 334 -34.32 7.98 6.82
N THR A 335 -35.19 8.83 7.37
CA THR A 335 -35.22 9.39 8.74
C THR A 335 -36.19 8.59 9.61
N VAL A 336 -35.86 8.23 10.87
CA VAL A 336 -36.88 7.99 11.93
C VAL A 336 -36.34 8.36 13.32
N SER A 337 -37.17 9.05 14.09
CA SER A 337 -36.97 9.61 15.45
C SER A 337 -37.25 8.63 16.61
N HIS A 338 -36.68 8.94 17.80
CA HIS A 338 -37.21 8.84 19.19
C HIS A 338 -38.28 7.76 19.52
N ASN A 339 -38.28 7.03 20.64
CA ASN A 339 -37.97 7.44 22.01
C ASN A 339 -37.85 6.22 22.98
N MET A 340 -37.42 6.52 24.20
CA MET A 340 -36.95 5.68 25.31
C MET A 340 -38.02 4.93 26.16
N LYS A 341 -37.52 3.93 26.92
CA LYS A 341 -37.98 3.32 28.21
C LYS A 341 -38.98 2.15 28.17
N LEU A 342 -38.48 0.97 28.57
CA LEU A 342 -39.08 0.20 29.68
C LEU A 342 -38.05 -0.77 30.30
N SER A 343 -37.63 -0.46 31.53
CA SER A 343 -36.69 -1.23 32.33
C SER A 343 -37.41 -2.06 33.39
N LEU A 344 -36.67 -3.04 33.92
CA LEU A 344 -36.77 -3.65 35.26
C LEU A 344 -37.36 -5.06 35.40
N LEU A 345 -38.08 -5.63 34.42
CA LEU A 345 -38.51 -7.04 34.49
C LEU A 345 -37.55 -8.04 33.81
N ILE A 346 -36.63 -7.59 32.95
CA ILE A 346 -35.69 -8.45 32.21
C ILE A 346 -34.51 -8.92 33.08
N ILE A 347 -34.21 -8.20 34.16
CA ILE A 347 -33.00 -8.43 34.98
C ILE A 347 -33.07 -9.73 35.79
N LEU A 348 -34.27 -10.14 36.23
CA LEU A 348 -34.45 -11.34 37.05
C LEU A 348 -34.48 -12.64 36.22
N ALA A 349 -34.88 -12.57 34.94
CA ALA A 349 -34.81 -13.72 34.01
C ALA A 349 -33.37 -13.99 33.52
N PHE A 350 -32.50 -12.97 33.54
CA PHE A 350 -31.12 -13.07 33.05
C PHE A 350 -30.19 -13.86 33.98
N LEU A 351 -30.45 -13.85 35.29
CA LEU A 351 -29.61 -14.53 36.28
C LEU A 351 -29.83 -16.05 36.31
N ALA A 352 -31.03 -16.53 35.99
CA ALA A 352 -31.32 -17.97 35.90
C ALA A 352 -30.72 -18.63 34.63
N PHE A 353 -30.53 -17.86 33.55
CA PHE A 353 -29.93 -18.35 32.31
C PHE A 353 -28.39 -18.45 32.37
N LEU A 354 -27.75 -17.76 33.33
CA LEU A 354 -26.29 -17.69 33.44
C LEU A 354 -25.66 -19.01 33.95
N SER A 355 -26.44 -19.89 34.57
CA SER A 355 -25.97 -21.17 35.12
C SER A 355 -25.91 -22.30 34.07
N LEU A 356 -26.75 -22.24 33.02
CA LEU A 356 -26.76 -23.25 31.94
C LEU A 356 -25.95 -22.85 30.68
N ALA A 357 -25.40 -21.63 30.64
CA ALA A 357 -24.69 -21.08 29.48
C ALA A 357 -23.16 -21.09 29.59
N LEU A 358 -22.56 -22.01 30.36
CA LEU A 358 -21.15 -22.38 30.21
C LEU A 358 -20.96 -23.19 28.92
N THR A 359 -21.17 -22.51 27.78
CA THR A 359 -20.67 -22.97 26.48
C THR A 359 -19.16 -22.84 26.51
N SER A 360 -18.45 -23.91 26.13
CA SER A 360 -16.98 -23.97 26.14
C SER A 360 -16.38 -22.83 25.32
N HIS A 361 -15.82 -21.82 25.98
CA HIS A 361 -15.08 -20.78 25.28
C HIS A 361 -13.70 -21.34 24.97
N GLY A 362 -13.32 -21.36 23.68
CA GLY A 362 -11.97 -21.73 23.25
C GLY A 362 -10.93 -20.83 23.90
N LYS A 363 -9.73 -21.37 24.12
CA LYS A 363 -8.62 -20.65 24.76
C LYS A 363 -8.25 -19.41 23.94
N LEU A 364 -8.10 -18.25 24.58
CA LEU A 364 -7.50 -17.07 23.96
C LEU A 364 -6.00 -17.07 24.25
N ASN A 365 -5.19 -16.91 23.21
CA ASN A 365 -3.74 -16.84 23.29
C ASN A 365 -3.23 -15.61 22.54
N VAL A 366 -2.33 -14.84 23.13
CA VAL A 366 -1.76 -13.63 22.53
C VAL A 366 -0.25 -13.75 22.55
N ARG A 367 0.37 -13.77 21.36
CA ARG A 367 1.80 -13.95 21.17
C ARG A 367 2.37 -12.68 20.53
N LYS A 368 3.22 -11.97 21.27
CA LYS A 368 3.93 -10.76 20.82
C LYS A 368 5.34 -11.15 20.35
N PHE A 369 5.76 -10.60 19.22
CA PHE A 369 7.05 -10.86 18.57
C PHE A 369 7.77 -9.55 18.26
N LYS A 370 9.07 -9.60 17.96
CA LYS A 370 9.85 -8.37 17.74
C LYS A 370 9.68 -7.82 16.33
N SER A 371 9.46 -8.68 15.33
CA SER A 371 9.31 -8.29 13.93
C SER A 371 8.32 -9.19 13.18
N GLU A 372 7.97 -8.79 11.95
CA GLU A 372 7.16 -9.58 11.02
C GLU A 372 7.81 -10.95 10.71
N GLU A 373 9.13 -11.03 10.61
CA GLU A 373 9.84 -12.28 10.36
C GLU A 373 9.68 -13.28 11.51
N ASP A 374 9.75 -12.80 12.76
CA ASP A 374 9.52 -13.64 13.95
C ASP A 374 8.08 -14.18 13.97
N VAL A 375 7.11 -13.34 13.60
CA VAL A 375 5.70 -13.74 13.43
C VAL A 375 5.59 -14.83 12.37
N ALA A 376 6.22 -14.64 11.20
CA ALA A 376 6.20 -15.60 10.11
C ALA A 376 6.75 -16.97 10.54
N VAL A 377 7.91 -17.00 11.20
CA VAL A 377 8.53 -18.24 11.70
C VAL A 377 7.63 -18.93 12.74
N ALA A 378 7.07 -18.16 13.67
CA ALA A 378 6.20 -18.69 14.71
C ALA A 378 4.88 -19.23 14.16
N LEU A 379 4.30 -18.55 13.17
CA LEU A 379 3.09 -18.98 12.48
C LEU A 379 3.35 -20.26 11.67
N ALA A 380 4.48 -20.33 10.97
CA ALA A 380 4.88 -21.53 10.23
C ALA A 380 4.98 -22.77 11.14
N ASN A 381 5.64 -22.61 12.30
CA ASN A 381 5.76 -23.69 13.29
C ASN A 381 4.39 -24.06 13.89
N TYR A 382 3.55 -23.07 14.21
CA TYR A 382 2.21 -23.30 14.74
C TYR A 382 1.34 -24.08 13.76
N THR A 383 1.28 -23.64 12.50
CA THR A 383 0.51 -24.34 11.46
C THR A 383 1.07 -25.74 11.18
N ALA A 384 2.40 -25.92 11.17
CA ALA A 384 3.02 -27.23 10.99
C ALA A 384 2.61 -28.21 12.10
N ASN A 385 2.72 -27.80 13.36
CA ASN A 385 2.34 -28.62 14.52
C ASN A 385 0.85 -28.99 14.50
N LEU A 386 -0.02 -28.05 14.14
CA LEU A 386 -1.45 -28.34 13.98
C LEU A 386 -1.70 -29.32 12.84
N SER A 387 -1.01 -29.16 11.71
CA SER A 387 -1.17 -30.08 10.58
C SER A 387 -0.77 -31.50 10.95
N GLU A 388 0.37 -31.69 11.65
CA GLU A 388 0.82 -33.01 12.10
C GLU A 388 -0.17 -33.64 13.09
N LYS A 389 -0.68 -32.86 14.05
CA LYS A 389 -1.72 -33.29 15.00
C LYS A 389 -2.96 -33.82 14.25
N TYR A 390 -3.56 -33.00 13.38
CA TYR A 390 -4.81 -33.37 12.71
C TYR A 390 -4.60 -34.47 11.65
N ILE A 391 -3.48 -34.48 10.94
CA ILE A 391 -3.16 -35.58 10.02
C ILE A 391 -3.04 -36.90 10.78
N LYS A 392 -2.44 -36.90 11.97
CA LYS A 392 -2.37 -38.09 12.83
C LYS A 392 -3.75 -38.51 13.38
N GLU A 393 -4.56 -37.55 13.81
CA GLU A 393 -5.86 -37.82 14.45
C GLU A 393 -6.95 -38.24 13.46
N LYS A 394 -7.00 -37.62 12.28
CA LYS A 394 -8.10 -37.79 11.31
C LYS A 394 -7.66 -37.95 9.86
N GLY A 395 -6.36 -38.08 9.59
CA GLY A 395 -5.82 -38.37 8.26
C GLY A 395 -5.77 -37.19 7.29
N SER A 396 -6.19 -35.98 7.69
CA SER A 396 -6.18 -34.77 6.86
C SER A 396 -6.12 -33.50 7.70
N PHE A 397 -5.71 -32.38 7.09
CA PHE A 397 -5.69 -31.07 7.73
C PHE A 397 -6.33 -30.02 6.82
N SER A 398 -7.37 -29.35 7.32
CA SER A 398 -8.12 -28.33 6.61
C SER A 398 -7.70 -26.92 7.05
N CYS A 399 -7.14 -26.16 6.12
CA CYS A 399 -6.66 -24.81 6.37
C CYS A 399 -7.41 -23.81 5.49
N VAL A 400 -7.95 -22.76 6.12
CA VAL A 400 -8.66 -21.67 5.45
C VAL A 400 -7.80 -20.43 5.48
N LEU A 401 -7.54 -19.87 4.30
CA LEU A 401 -6.68 -18.73 4.07
C LEU A 401 -7.49 -17.45 3.87
N SER A 402 -6.97 -16.33 4.34
CA SER A 402 -7.35 -14.99 3.90
C SER A 402 -6.32 -14.44 2.90
N GLY A 403 -6.64 -13.33 2.24
CA GLY A 403 -5.67 -12.59 1.44
C GLY A 403 -4.54 -11.95 2.28
N GLY A 404 -3.56 -11.36 1.60
CA GLY A 404 -2.45 -10.61 2.23
C GLY A 404 -1.13 -11.38 2.30
N THR A 405 -0.14 -10.82 2.99
CA THR A 405 1.24 -11.34 3.05
C THR A 405 1.39 -12.62 3.87
N LEU A 406 0.37 -13.00 4.63
CA LEU A 406 0.29 -14.23 5.45
C LEU A 406 0.56 -15.51 4.67
N ILE A 407 0.32 -15.47 3.37
CA ILE A 407 0.51 -16.58 2.45
C ILE A 407 2.00 -16.93 2.26
N TYR A 408 2.93 -16.00 2.45
CA TYR A 408 4.35 -16.23 2.21
C TYR A 408 5.06 -16.97 3.35
N THR A 409 4.40 -17.15 4.50
CA THR A 409 5.07 -17.59 5.74
C THR A 409 5.03 -19.10 5.98
N LEU A 410 4.31 -19.89 5.15
CA LEU A 410 4.08 -21.32 5.37
C LEU A 410 5.16 -22.21 4.70
N SER A 411 6.41 -22.16 5.18
CA SER A 411 7.54 -22.91 4.59
C SER A 411 8.18 -23.93 5.55
N LYS A 412 7.44 -25.01 5.88
CA LYS A 412 7.94 -26.11 6.73
C LYS A 412 7.82 -27.48 6.06
N LYS A 413 8.65 -28.42 6.49
CA LYS A 413 8.59 -29.81 6.02
C LYS A 413 7.44 -30.52 6.75
N VAL A 414 6.31 -30.66 6.06
CA VAL A 414 5.09 -31.34 6.53
C VAL A 414 4.56 -32.25 5.43
N ASP A 415 3.63 -33.14 5.75
CA ASP A 415 2.93 -33.95 4.75
C ASP A 415 1.85 -33.14 4.02
N TRP A 416 2.28 -32.37 3.02
CA TRP A 416 1.42 -31.54 2.17
C TRP A 416 0.35 -32.34 1.42
N SER A 417 0.52 -33.65 1.22
CA SER A 417 -0.43 -34.50 0.49
C SER A 417 -1.79 -34.62 1.19
N LYS A 418 -1.84 -34.32 2.50
CA LYS A 418 -3.01 -34.44 3.36
C LYS A 418 -3.69 -33.11 3.67
N TRP A 419 -3.16 -32.01 3.14
CA TRP A 419 -3.72 -30.66 3.34
C TRP A 419 -4.88 -30.42 2.40
N GLN A 420 -5.95 -29.79 2.92
CA GLN A 420 -7.14 -29.33 2.20
C GLN A 420 -7.20 -27.79 2.35
N ILE A 421 -7.09 -27.06 1.25
CA ILE A 421 -6.95 -25.59 1.25
C ILE A 421 -8.24 -24.91 0.79
N PHE A 422 -8.67 -23.92 1.56
CA PHE A 422 -9.86 -23.12 1.34
C PHE A 422 -9.55 -21.63 1.50
N TRP A 423 -10.49 -20.79 1.08
CA TRP A 423 -10.43 -19.34 1.29
C TRP A 423 -11.63 -18.87 2.10
N VAL A 424 -11.37 -17.99 3.07
CA VAL A 424 -12.40 -17.38 3.92
C VAL A 424 -13.15 -16.27 3.17
N ASP A 425 -12.45 -15.57 2.27
CA ASP A 425 -13.00 -14.55 1.40
C ASP A 425 -12.23 -14.48 0.08
N GLU A 426 -12.87 -13.89 -0.93
CA GLU A 426 -12.24 -13.65 -2.22
C GLU A 426 -12.90 -12.45 -2.93
N ARG A 427 -12.07 -11.76 -3.70
CA ARG A 427 -12.46 -10.74 -4.67
C ARG A 427 -13.16 -11.44 -5.82
N VAL A 428 -14.30 -10.95 -6.30
CA VAL A 428 -15.03 -11.62 -7.38
C VAL A 428 -14.37 -11.27 -8.72
N VAL A 429 -13.22 -11.90 -8.96
CA VAL A 429 -12.35 -11.76 -10.14
C VAL A 429 -11.85 -13.15 -10.57
N PRO A 430 -11.43 -13.33 -11.84
CA PRO A 430 -10.81 -14.57 -12.31
C PRO A 430 -9.64 -15.05 -11.43
N LEU A 431 -9.39 -16.36 -11.41
CA LEU A 431 -8.35 -16.96 -10.54
C LEU A 431 -6.92 -16.56 -10.92
N ASP A 432 -6.70 -16.11 -12.15
CA ASP A 432 -5.44 -15.60 -12.66
C ASP A 432 -5.28 -14.09 -12.48
N ASP A 433 -6.33 -13.40 -11.99
CA ASP A 433 -6.33 -11.97 -11.72
C ASP A 433 -5.33 -11.62 -10.59
N PRO A 434 -4.50 -10.57 -10.73
CA PRO A 434 -3.57 -10.14 -9.69
C PRO A 434 -4.24 -9.80 -8.34
N LEU A 435 -5.53 -9.48 -8.34
CA LEU A 435 -6.31 -9.16 -7.14
C LEU A 435 -6.96 -10.40 -6.50
N SER A 436 -6.80 -11.60 -7.08
CA SER A 436 -7.30 -12.84 -6.47
C SER A 436 -6.45 -13.27 -5.28
N ASN A 437 -7.09 -13.60 -4.16
CA ASN A 437 -6.46 -14.25 -3.01
C ASN A 437 -5.92 -15.64 -3.39
N TYR A 438 -6.57 -16.36 -4.30
CA TYR A 438 -6.03 -17.60 -4.86
C TYR A 438 -4.75 -17.36 -5.65
N LYS A 439 -4.71 -16.37 -6.56
CA LYS A 439 -3.51 -16.04 -7.33
C LYS A 439 -2.34 -15.70 -6.41
N LEU A 440 -2.61 -14.89 -5.38
CA LEU A 440 -1.64 -14.55 -4.35
C LEU A 440 -1.09 -15.81 -3.63
N ALA A 441 -1.97 -16.76 -3.30
CA ALA A 441 -1.59 -18.04 -2.71
C ALA A 441 -0.74 -18.91 -3.64
N LEU A 442 -1.09 -18.92 -4.93
CA LEU A 442 -0.38 -19.62 -5.98
C LEU A 442 1.04 -19.07 -6.17
N ASP A 443 1.17 -17.76 -6.30
CA ASP A 443 2.46 -17.08 -6.45
C ASP A 443 3.31 -17.16 -5.17
N GLY A 444 2.64 -17.24 -4.02
CA GLY A 444 3.24 -17.37 -2.71
C GLY A 444 3.80 -18.77 -2.43
N PHE A 445 3.06 -19.58 -1.67
CA PHE A 445 3.55 -20.89 -1.21
C PHE A 445 2.97 -22.07 -1.99
N LEU A 446 1.77 -21.97 -2.57
CA LEU A 446 1.11 -23.13 -3.19
C LEU A 446 1.89 -23.65 -4.41
N SER A 447 2.61 -22.80 -5.16
CA SER A 447 3.50 -23.23 -6.24
C SER A 447 4.79 -23.91 -5.75
N LYS A 448 5.11 -23.80 -4.46
CA LYS A 448 6.36 -24.27 -3.85
C LYS A 448 6.17 -25.56 -3.03
N VAL A 449 4.93 -26.01 -2.84
CA VAL A 449 4.61 -27.18 -2.00
C VAL A 449 3.77 -28.20 -2.77
N PRO A 450 3.97 -29.52 -2.53
CA PRO A 450 3.29 -30.57 -3.28
C PRO A 450 1.89 -30.87 -2.71
N ILE A 451 1.00 -29.87 -2.66
CA ILE A 451 -0.42 -30.09 -2.32
C ILE A 451 -1.14 -30.60 -3.58
N PRO A 452 -1.86 -31.73 -3.53
CA PRO A 452 -2.65 -32.23 -4.65
C PRO A 452 -3.69 -31.20 -5.10
N LYS A 453 -3.85 -31.01 -6.41
CA LYS A 453 -4.76 -29.98 -6.97
C LYS A 453 -6.21 -30.22 -6.56
N GLU A 454 -6.59 -31.47 -6.41
CA GLU A 454 -7.91 -31.91 -5.92
C GLU A 454 -8.20 -31.49 -4.47
N ASN A 455 -7.16 -31.20 -3.68
CA ASN A 455 -7.30 -30.73 -2.31
C ASN A 455 -7.30 -29.19 -2.20
N ILE A 456 -7.28 -28.47 -3.32
CA ILE A 456 -7.30 -27.01 -3.35
C ILE A 456 -8.67 -26.56 -3.87
N TYR A 457 -9.43 -25.86 -3.03
CA TYR A 457 -10.81 -25.45 -3.32
C TYR A 457 -10.91 -23.93 -3.45
N PRO A 458 -10.46 -23.35 -4.58
CA PRO A 458 -10.54 -21.92 -4.80
C PRO A 458 -11.98 -21.45 -4.98
N ILE A 459 -12.24 -20.20 -4.60
CA ILE A 459 -13.49 -19.52 -4.88
C ILE A 459 -13.46 -19.08 -6.35
N LYS A 460 -14.19 -19.82 -7.21
CA LYS A 460 -14.19 -19.57 -8.65
C LYS A 460 -15.09 -18.38 -9.00
N TYR A 461 -14.56 -17.46 -9.80
CA TYR A 461 -15.36 -16.40 -10.40
C TYR A 461 -16.53 -16.96 -11.21
N TYR A 462 -17.69 -16.32 -11.05
CA TYR A 462 -18.86 -16.59 -11.87
C TYR A 462 -19.88 -15.46 -11.82
N LYS A 463 -19.96 -14.67 -12.89
CA LYS A 463 -21.00 -13.65 -13.19
C LYS A 463 -21.19 -12.55 -12.12
N SER A 464 -21.64 -12.88 -10.91
CA SER A 464 -21.93 -11.95 -9.82
C SER A 464 -21.49 -12.50 -8.46
N ALA A 465 -21.25 -11.61 -7.50
CA ALA A 465 -20.86 -11.98 -6.13
C ALA A 465 -21.85 -12.94 -5.46
N GLU A 466 -23.16 -12.72 -5.66
CA GLU A 466 -24.21 -13.60 -5.17
C GLU A 466 -24.08 -15.02 -5.69
N LYS A 467 -23.87 -15.16 -7.01
CA LYS A 467 -23.74 -16.46 -7.64
C LYS A 467 -22.46 -17.16 -7.18
N VAL A 468 -21.34 -16.43 -7.10
CA VAL A 468 -20.09 -16.98 -6.55
C VAL A 468 -20.28 -17.49 -5.11
N ALA A 469 -20.94 -16.72 -4.24
CA ALA A 469 -21.21 -17.15 -2.88
C ALA A 469 -22.09 -18.41 -2.83
N LEU A 470 -23.11 -18.49 -3.69
CA LEU A 470 -23.97 -19.67 -3.82
C LEU A 470 -23.18 -20.90 -4.32
N TYR A 471 -22.33 -20.75 -5.34
CA TYR A 471 -21.51 -21.86 -5.84
C TYR A 471 -20.53 -22.36 -4.80
N TYR A 472 -19.87 -21.45 -4.08
CA TYR A 472 -18.92 -21.83 -3.05
C TYR A 472 -19.60 -22.49 -1.85
N GLU A 473 -20.76 -21.97 -1.43
CA GLU A 473 -21.57 -22.63 -0.39
C GLU A 473 -22.00 -24.05 -0.81
N ASN A 474 -22.44 -24.24 -2.06
CA ASN A 474 -22.82 -25.55 -2.57
C ASN A 474 -21.62 -26.51 -2.68
N LEU A 475 -20.44 -26.00 -3.05
CA LEU A 475 -19.20 -26.78 -3.01
C LEU A 475 -18.92 -27.26 -1.58
N LEU A 476 -18.97 -26.36 -0.58
CA LEU A 476 -18.76 -26.75 0.82
C LEU A 476 -19.77 -27.80 1.28
N LYS A 477 -21.06 -27.64 0.95
CA LYS A 477 -22.10 -28.64 1.27
C LYS A 477 -21.79 -30.00 0.64
N LYS A 478 -21.32 -30.02 -0.61
CA LYS A 478 -20.86 -31.25 -1.28
C LYS A 478 -19.69 -31.89 -0.55
N LEU A 479 -18.69 -31.11 -0.14
CA LEU A 479 -17.52 -31.60 0.59
C LEU A 479 -17.88 -32.15 1.97
N VAL A 480 -18.86 -31.54 2.66
CA VAL A 480 -19.45 -32.09 3.90
C VAL A 480 -20.12 -33.44 3.64
N ASN A 481 -20.95 -33.54 2.60
CA ASN A 481 -21.62 -34.79 2.24
C ASN A 481 -20.63 -35.90 1.85
N GLN A 482 -19.50 -35.52 1.23
CA GLN A 482 -18.38 -36.42 0.90
C GLN A 482 -17.47 -36.72 2.09
N LYS A 483 -17.74 -36.16 3.28
CA LYS A 483 -16.95 -36.33 4.51
C LYS A 483 -15.50 -35.83 4.38
N ILE A 484 -15.23 -34.89 3.48
CA ILE A 484 -13.93 -34.23 3.34
C ILE A 484 -13.73 -33.19 4.44
N ILE A 485 -14.79 -32.45 4.79
CA ILE A 485 -14.83 -31.55 5.94
C ILE A 485 -16.02 -31.91 6.85
N PRO A 486 -15.88 -31.91 8.18
CA PRO A 486 -16.98 -32.24 9.08
C PRO A 486 -17.97 -31.08 9.23
N LEU A 487 -19.20 -31.41 9.67
CA LEU A 487 -20.16 -30.43 10.17
C LEU A 487 -19.97 -30.25 11.68
N SER A 488 -20.04 -29.02 12.17
CA SER A 488 -20.06 -28.72 13.60
C SER A 488 -21.39 -29.13 14.24
N SER A 489 -21.42 -29.20 15.57
CA SER A 489 -22.68 -29.38 16.32
C SER A 489 -23.69 -28.25 16.10
N THR A 490 -23.26 -27.11 15.57
CA THR A 490 -24.12 -25.96 15.24
C THR A 490 -24.58 -25.94 13.79
N GLY A 491 -24.25 -26.97 12.99
CA GLY A 491 -24.73 -27.11 11.62
C GLY A 491 -23.92 -26.35 10.55
N PHE A 492 -22.73 -25.86 10.89
CA PHE A 492 -21.82 -25.16 9.98
C PHE A 492 -20.58 -26.01 9.67
N PRO A 493 -19.93 -25.87 8.51
CA PRO A 493 -18.70 -26.59 8.21
C PRO A 493 -17.63 -26.26 9.27
N LYS A 494 -16.93 -27.27 9.75
CA LYS A 494 -15.85 -27.14 10.73
C LYS A 494 -14.51 -27.36 10.05
N PHE A 495 -13.64 -26.36 10.15
CA PHE A 495 -12.26 -26.40 9.67
C PHE A 495 -11.29 -26.47 10.84
N ASP A 496 -10.07 -26.94 10.58
CA ASP A 496 -9.06 -27.09 11.65
C ASP A 496 -8.41 -25.75 11.98
N LEU A 497 -8.02 -24.99 10.95
CA LEU A 497 -7.34 -23.72 11.11
C LEU A 497 -7.86 -22.65 10.15
N PHE A 498 -8.20 -21.49 10.69
CA PHE A 498 -8.35 -20.25 9.95
C PHE A 498 -7.12 -19.36 10.13
N LEU A 499 -6.58 -18.85 9.02
CA LEU A 499 -5.51 -17.85 9.01
C LEU A 499 -6.08 -16.52 8.52
N ASN A 500 -6.35 -15.62 9.47
CA ASN A 500 -7.02 -14.34 9.22
C ASN A 500 -6.09 -13.15 9.46
N GLY A 501 -6.06 -12.22 8.51
CA GLY A 501 -5.61 -10.85 8.76
C GLY A 501 -6.70 -10.00 9.41
N VAL A 502 -6.28 -8.83 9.90
CA VAL A 502 -7.16 -7.76 10.40
C VAL A 502 -6.83 -6.50 9.62
N GLY A 503 -7.84 -5.71 9.24
CA GLY A 503 -7.57 -4.35 8.73
C GLY A 503 -7.64 -3.27 9.78
N PRO A 504 -7.25 -2.04 9.42
CA PRO A 504 -7.18 -0.92 10.36
C PRO A 504 -8.56 -0.51 10.89
N ASP A 505 -9.61 -0.79 10.12
CA ASP A 505 -11.02 -0.64 10.48
C ASP A 505 -11.57 -1.80 11.33
N GLY A 506 -10.74 -2.79 11.68
CA GLY A 506 -11.12 -3.98 12.44
C GLY A 506 -11.93 -5.01 11.65
N HIS A 507 -12.04 -4.87 10.32
CA HIS A 507 -12.64 -5.91 9.49
C HIS A 507 -11.79 -7.20 9.52
N VAL A 508 -12.45 -8.34 9.34
CA VAL A 508 -11.81 -9.66 9.17
C VAL A 508 -12.44 -10.34 7.97
N ALA A 509 -11.63 -11.02 7.15
CA ALA A 509 -12.06 -11.51 5.85
C ALA A 509 -12.65 -10.33 5.06
N SER A 510 -13.88 -10.45 4.57
CA SER A 510 -14.63 -9.30 4.04
C SER A 510 -15.81 -8.90 4.92
N LEU A 511 -15.77 -9.15 6.23
CA LEU A 511 -16.78 -8.70 7.20
C LEU A 511 -16.39 -7.33 7.79
N PHE A 512 -17.02 -6.26 7.29
CA PHE A 512 -16.71 -4.88 7.66
C PHE A 512 -17.61 -4.35 8.81
N PRO A 513 -17.14 -3.37 9.61
CA PRO A 513 -17.87 -2.89 10.78
C PRO A 513 -19.31 -2.44 10.50
N ASN A 514 -19.49 -1.69 9.40
CA ASN A 514 -20.75 -1.01 9.05
C ASN A 514 -21.51 -1.73 7.92
N ARG A 515 -21.30 -3.03 7.73
CA ARG A 515 -21.91 -3.81 6.64
C ARG A 515 -22.83 -4.91 7.18
N PRO A 516 -24.02 -5.12 6.60
CA PRO A 516 -25.01 -6.07 7.13
C PRO A 516 -24.54 -7.53 7.12
N GLN A 517 -23.58 -7.88 6.27
CA GLN A 517 -23.06 -9.24 6.10
C GLN A 517 -22.50 -9.84 7.40
N ARG A 518 -21.99 -9.01 8.32
CA ARG A 518 -21.54 -9.47 9.64
C ARG A 518 -22.67 -10.06 10.50
N TYR A 519 -23.91 -9.66 10.24
CA TYR A 519 -25.09 -10.12 10.96
C TYR A 519 -25.75 -11.33 10.29
N GLU A 520 -25.22 -11.83 9.18
CA GLU A 520 -25.69 -13.07 8.55
C GLU A 520 -25.43 -14.27 9.49
N LYS A 521 -26.50 -14.94 9.92
CA LYS A 521 -26.45 -16.06 10.87
C LYS A 521 -26.92 -17.39 10.29
N LYS A 522 -27.42 -17.44 9.05
CA LYS A 522 -28.02 -18.64 8.44
C LYS A 522 -27.15 -19.20 7.33
N ARG A 523 -26.68 -18.35 6.42
CA ARG A 523 -25.84 -18.79 5.29
C ARG A 523 -24.44 -19.18 5.75
N TRP A 524 -23.79 -20.07 5.03
CA TRP A 524 -22.38 -20.39 5.25
C TRP A 524 -21.48 -19.36 4.56
N VAL A 525 -21.89 -18.94 3.37
CA VAL A 525 -21.18 -17.95 2.56
C VAL A 525 -22.14 -16.82 2.19
N THR A 526 -21.69 -15.59 2.39
CA THR A 526 -22.39 -14.37 1.99
C THR A 526 -21.55 -13.56 1.00
N PHE A 527 -22.13 -12.49 0.47
CA PHE A 527 -21.50 -11.67 -0.55
C PHE A 527 -21.72 -10.18 -0.28
N ILE A 528 -20.85 -9.38 -0.88
CA ILE A 528 -20.84 -7.93 -0.83
C ILE A 528 -20.69 -7.46 -2.26
N THR A 529 -21.62 -6.64 -2.73
CA THR A 529 -21.56 -6.06 -4.07
C THR A 529 -20.78 -4.75 -4.09
N ASP A 530 -20.76 -4.05 -2.96
CA ASP A 530 -20.26 -2.69 -2.80
C ASP A 530 -19.23 -2.60 -1.65
N SER A 531 -18.28 -3.55 -1.58
CA SER A 531 -17.25 -3.53 -0.53
C SER A 531 -16.52 -2.17 -0.52
N PRO A 532 -16.27 -1.58 0.67
CA PRO A 532 -15.52 -0.32 0.78
C PRO A 532 -14.06 -0.47 0.33
N LYS A 533 -13.61 -1.70 0.02
CA LYS A 533 -12.28 -2.01 -0.48
C LYS A 533 -12.38 -2.59 -1.90
N PRO A 534 -11.67 -2.05 -2.89
CA PRO A 534 -11.72 -2.56 -4.25
C PRO A 534 -11.09 -3.96 -4.37
N PRO A 535 -11.48 -4.75 -5.39
CA PRO A 535 -12.72 -4.58 -6.16
C PRO A 535 -13.95 -4.76 -5.23
N PRO A 536 -15.03 -3.98 -5.43
CA PRO A 536 -16.16 -3.99 -4.50
C PRO A 536 -16.90 -5.33 -4.40
N PRO A 537 -17.10 -6.09 -5.49
CA PRO A 537 -17.66 -7.43 -5.41
C PRO A 537 -16.74 -8.39 -4.64
N ARG A 538 -17.21 -8.87 -3.49
CA ARG A 538 -16.51 -9.83 -2.63
C ARG A 538 -17.45 -10.92 -2.15
N ILE A 539 -16.89 -12.08 -1.85
CA ILE A 539 -17.59 -13.12 -1.09
C ILE A 539 -16.83 -13.41 0.19
N THR A 540 -17.52 -13.87 1.22
CA THR A 540 -16.93 -14.14 2.53
C THR A 540 -17.70 -15.21 3.26
N PHE A 541 -17.00 -15.97 4.09
CA PHE A 541 -17.62 -16.74 5.15
C PHE A 541 -18.31 -15.82 6.14
N THR A 542 -19.39 -16.35 6.71
CA THR A 542 -20.15 -15.70 7.77
C THR A 542 -19.49 -16.00 9.11
N PHE A 543 -19.75 -15.17 10.13
CA PHE A 543 -19.22 -15.43 11.47
C PHE A 543 -19.55 -16.83 12.03
N PRO A 544 -20.76 -17.40 11.83
CA PRO A 544 -21.02 -18.77 12.24
C PRO A 544 -20.04 -19.81 11.68
N VAL A 545 -19.53 -19.62 10.45
CA VAL A 545 -18.53 -20.50 9.84
C VAL A 545 -17.11 -20.22 10.34
N ILE A 546 -16.74 -18.95 10.49
CA ILE A 546 -15.42 -18.62 11.06
C ILE A 546 -15.33 -19.15 12.50
N ASN A 547 -16.39 -18.97 13.29
CA ASN A 547 -16.45 -19.35 14.70
C ASN A 547 -16.80 -20.84 14.92
N SER A 548 -17.01 -21.63 13.87
CA SER A 548 -17.07 -23.10 13.96
C SER A 548 -15.70 -23.75 13.79
N GLY A 549 -14.67 -23.01 13.36
CA GLY A 549 -13.30 -23.49 13.26
C GLY A 549 -12.73 -23.95 14.61
N SER A 550 -11.92 -25.01 14.61
CA SER A 550 -11.19 -25.45 15.82
C SER A 550 -10.21 -24.37 16.28
N HIS A 551 -9.30 -23.97 15.39
CA HIS A 551 -8.32 -22.92 15.65
C HIS A 551 -8.55 -21.73 14.73
N VAL A 552 -8.48 -20.52 15.30
CA VAL A 552 -8.46 -19.28 14.51
C VAL A 552 -7.22 -18.49 14.88
N ALA A 553 -6.30 -18.33 13.93
CA ALA A 553 -5.15 -17.47 14.05
C ALA A 553 -5.46 -16.09 13.48
N MET A 554 -5.32 -15.07 14.30
CA MET A 554 -5.38 -13.66 13.94
C MET A 554 -3.95 -13.16 13.82
N VAL A 555 -3.53 -12.73 12.64
CA VAL A 555 -2.13 -12.38 12.39
C VAL A 555 -2.04 -10.94 11.90
N VAL A 556 -1.27 -10.13 12.61
CA VAL A 556 -1.21 -8.67 12.41
C VAL A 556 0.21 -8.19 12.63
N THR A 557 0.76 -7.46 11.66
CA THR A 557 2.18 -7.02 11.66
C THR A 557 2.35 -5.56 11.23
N ASP A 558 1.32 -4.74 11.40
CA ASP A 558 1.35 -3.33 11.01
C ASP A 558 0.74 -2.47 12.14
N ALA A 559 1.36 -1.31 12.38
CA ALA A 559 0.97 -0.36 13.40
C ALA A 559 -0.43 0.23 13.16
N ALA A 560 -0.87 0.29 11.90
CA ALA A 560 -2.19 0.81 11.54
C ALA A 560 -3.34 0.03 12.19
N GLU A 561 -3.12 -1.26 12.47
CA GLU A 561 -4.08 -2.17 13.07
C GLU A 561 -4.02 -2.23 14.60
N ALA A 562 -3.03 -1.58 15.24
CA ALA A 562 -2.78 -1.72 16.67
C ALA A 562 -3.98 -1.30 17.54
N ASN A 563 -4.75 -0.28 17.11
CA ASN A 563 -6.00 0.10 17.78
C ASN A 563 -7.07 -0.99 17.64
N ALA A 564 -7.24 -1.57 16.45
CA ALA A 564 -8.20 -2.66 16.23
C ALA A 564 -7.86 -3.90 17.08
N VAL A 565 -6.56 -4.22 17.19
CA VAL A 565 -6.04 -5.29 18.07
C VAL A 565 -6.37 -5.00 19.53
N ALA A 566 -6.05 -3.79 20.03
CA ALA A 566 -6.30 -3.43 21.42
C ALA A 566 -7.80 -3.38 21.76
N ILE A 567 -8.64 -2.95 20.82
CA ILE A 567 -10.10 -3.03 20.96
C ILE A 567 -10.53 -4.49 21.04
N ALA A 568 -10.12 -5.33 20.08
CA ALA A 568 -10.49 -6.75 20.03
C ALA A 568 -10.09 -7.54 21.28
N LEU A 569 -8.93 -7.22 21.86
CA LEU A 569 -8.41 -7.83 23.08
C LEU A 569 -8.91 -7.17 24.38
N GLY A 570 -9.83 -6.20 24.27
CA GLY A 570 -10.48 -5.57 25.43
C GLY A 570 -9.60 -4.58 26.20
N VAL A 571 -8.48 -4.16 25.64
CA VAL A 571 -7.59 -3.12 26.22
C VAL A 571 -8.17 -1.72 25.99
N LEU A 572 -8.75 -1.50 24.80
CA LEU A 572 -9.45 -0.27 24.46
C LEU A 572 -10.98 -0.49 24.44
N PRO A 573 -11.78 0.55 24.70
CA PRO A 573 -13.24 0.43 24.69
C PRO A 573 -13.76 0.02 23.31
N GLN A 574 -14.74 -0.89 23.30
CA GLN A 574 -15.40 -1.34 22.07
C GLN A 574 -16.30 -0.24 21.50
N PRO A 575 -16.15 0.13 20.21
CA PRO A 575 -17.08 1.02 19.54
C PRO A 575 -18.44 0.34 19.37
N LYS A 576 -19.46 1.14 19.06
CA LYS A 576 -20.77 0.64 18.62
C LYS A 576 -20.97 1.04 17.15
N PRO A 577 -21.13 0.09 16.22
CA PRO A 577 -21.08 -1.37 16.41
C PRO A 577 -19.68 -1.89 16.76
N THR A 578 -19.62 -3.03 17.48
CA THR A 578 -18.37 -3.74 17.85
C THR A 578 -17.48 -3.95 16.64
N LEU A 579 -16.15 -4.03 16.77
CA LEU A 579 -15.31 -4.37 15.62
C LEU A 579 -15.47 -5.84 15.20
N PRO A 580 -15.51 -6.16 13.90
CA PRO A 580 -15.60 -7.55 13.41
C PRO A 580 -14.50 -8.47 13.99
N CYS A 581 -13.27 -7.98 14.12
CA CYS A 581 -12.16 -8.75 14.69
C CYS A 581 -12.36 -9.15 16.16
N ALA A 582 -13.21 -8.45 16.90
CA ALA A 582 -13.56 -8.79 18.29
C ALA A 582 -14.60 -9.92 18.39
N GLU A 583 -15.31 -10.23 17.31
CA GLU A 583 -16.34 -11.28 17.27
C GLU A 583 -15.78 -12.64 16.86
N VAL A 584 -14.54 -12.70 16.38
CA VAL A 584 -13.90 -13.92 15.90
C VAL A 584 -13.41 -14.78 17.08
N LYS A 585 -13.87 -16.03 17.14
CA LYS A 585 -13.53 -16.98 18.20
C LYS A 585 -13.50 -18.41 17.67
N GLY A 586 -12.34 -19.05 17.75
CA GLY A 586 -12.18 -20.49 17.54
C GLY A 586 -12.79 -21.32 18.68
N LYS A 587 -13.19 -22.55 18.37
CA LYS A 587 -13.79 -23.49 19.34
C LYS A 587 -12.77 -24.06 20.33
N GLU A 588 -11.57 -24.35 19.87
CA GLU A 588 -10.46 -24.85 20.69
C GLU A 588 -9.55 -23.69 21.11
N GLU A 589 -9.09 -22.89 20.13
CA GLU A 589 -8.17 -21.77 20.40
C GLU A 589 -8.37 -20.60 19.42
N THR A 590 -8.26 -19.39 19.95
CA THR A 590 -8.06 -18.16 19.18
C THR A 590 -6.69 -17.62 19.51
N THR A 591 -5.78 -17.57 18.54
CA THR A 591 -4.38 -17.15 18.75
C THR A 591 -4.08 -15.88 17.98
N TRP A 592 -3.67 -14.83 18.67
CA TRP A 592 -3.18 -13.60 18.06
C TRP A 592 -1.66 -13.66 17.92
N PHE A 593 -1.17 -13.49 16.69
CA PHE A 593 0.25 -13.33 16.37
C PHE A 593 0.48 -11.88 16.00
N LEU A 594 1.23 -11.18 16.84
CA LEU A 594 1.42 -9.74 16.76
C LEU A 594 2.91 -9.44 16.74
N ASP A 595 3.37 -8.63 15.80
CA ASP A 595 4.69 -8.03 15.92
C ASP A 595 4.67 -6.85 16.92
N LYS A 596 5.82 -6.16 17.04
CA LYS A 596 5.96 -5.03 17.95
C LYS A 596 4.98 -3.90 17.63
N ASP A 597 4.75 -3.65 16.35
CA ASP A 597 3.97 -2.51 15.86
C ASP A 597 2.47 -2.75 16.07
N ALA A 598 1.97 -3.92 15.69
CA ALA A 598 0.59 -4.34 15.94
C ALA A 598 0.28 -4.48 17.44
N ALA A 599 1.27 -4.86 18.26
CA ALA A 599 1.13 -4.95 19.71
C ALA A 599 1.33 -3.61 20.45
N SER A 600 1.63 -2.51 19.76
CA SER A 600 2.04 -1.23 20.38
C SER A 600 1.02 -0.62 21.36
N LYS A 601 -0.25 -1.03 21.27
CA LYS A 601 -1.33 -0.59 22.17
C LYS A 601 -1.64 -1.60 23.29
N LEU A 602 -0.97 -2.74 23.32
CA LEU A 602 -1.08 -3.76 24.36
C LEU A 602 0.03 -3.54 25.38
N LYS A 603 -0.33 -3.06 26.57
CA LYS A 603 0.61 -2.85 27.69
C LYS A 603 1.48 -4.08 27.97
#